data_AF-A0A0P1GXP7-F1
#
_entry.id   AF-A0A0P1GXP7-F1
#
_cell.length_a   1.000
_cell.length_b   1.000
_cell.length_c   1.000
_cell.angle_alpha   90.00
_cell.angle_beta   90.00
_cell.angle_gamma   90.00
#
_symmetry.space_group_name_H-M   'P 1'
#
loop_
_entity.id
_entity.type
_entity.pdbx_description
1 polymer ?
#
loop_
_entity_poly.entity_id
_entity_poly.type
_entity_poly.pdbx_seq_one_letter_code
_entity_poly.pdbx_strand_id
1 'polypeptide(L)'
;MTLSAVKSKAYALQAQFEEANAQPVDCAILQPAETLLDLYGEDIRTRAYVTTDPVQGEVMLRPDFTVPVVQKHMDEGAEPARYTYAGEVFRRQEEHPERANEYFQVGYEVFDRTDPAAADAEVFALFSKTLQGYGLRAVTGDIGILTAAVAGLETSERRRAALTRHIWRPRRFRNLLDRFSGKLPVPATRAALLADANPMAKAGPMIGLRGEDEIKDRIEALREDAKEPKLSRDQVALIEALLKVSEACPFALEQLRDIAVDLPAISEAVERFARRCDALEARGVDVQTLGFEASYGRTSMEYYDGFVFGFVAPKRPDWPSVASGGRYDALTRQLGKGREIPAVGGVIRAGLLVELER
;
A
#
# COMPACT_ATOMS: atom_id res chain seq x y z
N MET A 1 -4.28 -19.95 -22.45
CA MET A 1 -5.31 -20.02 -21.39
C MET A 1 -6.61 -19.51 -21.99
N THR A 2 -7.75 -20.18 -21.80
CA THR A 2 -9.02 -19.66 -22.33
C THR A 2 -9.64 -18.69 -21.33
N LEU A 3 -10.21 -17.59 -21.80
CA LEU A 3 -10.91 -16.62 -20.94
C LEU A 3 -12.07 -17.31 -20.18
N SER A 4 -12.72 -18.29 -20.81
CA SER A 4 -13.77 -19.10 -20.18
C SER A 4 -13.27 -19.85 -18.94
N ALA A 5 -12.10 -20.50 -19.00
CA ALA A 5 -11.54 -21.19 -17.83
C ALA A 5 -11.22 -20.21 -16.68
N VAL A 6 -10.71 -19.02 -17.00
CA VAL A 6 -10.46 -17.97 -16.00
C VAL A 6 -11.75 -17.50 -15.33
N LYS A 7 -12.80 -17.25 -16.12
CA LYS A 7 -14.11 -16.84 -15.61
C LYS A 7 -14.72 -17.92 -14.71
N SER A 8 -14.69 -19.18 -15.14
CA SER A 8 -15.18 -20.30 -14.31
C SER A 8 -14.41 -20.42 -13.00
N LYS A 9 -13.08 -20.27 -13.01
CA LYS A 9 -12.27 -20.24 -11.79
C LYS A 9 -12.64 -19.05 -10.91
N ALA A 10 -12.82 -17.87 -11.50
CA ALA A 10 -13.16 -16.66 -10.77
C ALA A 10 -14.49 -16.79 -10.02
N TYR A 11 -15.55 -17.26 -10.70
CA TYR A 11 -16.86 -17.46 -10.06
C TYR A 11 -16.86 -18.57 -9.02
N ALA A 12 -16.05 -19.63 -9.20
CA ALA A 12 -15.88 -20.64 -8.17
C ALA A 12 -15.22 -20.09 -6.89
N LEU A 13 -14.25 -19.19 -7.03
CA LEU A 13 -13.63 -18.49 -5.89
C LEU A 13 -14.63 -17.54 -5.22
N GLN A 14 -15.41 -16.80 -6.01
CA GLN A 14 -16.44 -15.90 -5.48
C GLN A 14 -17.47 -16.66 -4.65
N ALA A 15 -17.94 -17.82 -5.13
CA ALA A 15 -18.88 -18.67 -4.41
C ALA A 15 -18.33 -19.12 -3.04
N GLN A 16 -17.04 -19.44 -2.92
CA GLN A 16 -16.42 -19.76 -1.62
C GLN A 16 -16.44 -18.57 -0.65
N PHE A 17 -16.30 -17.35 -1.17
CA PHE A 17 -16.39 -16.14 -0.37
C PHE A 17 -17.83 -15.83 0.04
N GLU A 18 -18.82 -16.12 -0.80
CA GLU A 18 -20.23 -16.06 -0.44
C GLU A 18 -20.59 -17.07 0.67
N GLU A 19 -20.05 -18.30 0.60
CA GLU A 19 -20.14 -19.29 1.68
C GLU A 19 -19.50 -18.80 3.00
N ALA A 20 -18.52 -17.90 2.91
CA ALA A 20 -17.92 -17.19 4.05
C ALA A 20 -18.70 -15.92 4.45
N ASN A 21 -19.98 -15.83 4.08
CA ASN A 21 -20.93 -14.75 4.38
C ASN A 21 -20.55 -13.37 3.77
N ALA A 22 -19.76 -13.33 2.70
CA ALA A 22 -19.61 -12.09 1.95
C ALA A 22 -20.76 -11.86 0.98
N GLN A 23 -21.28 -10.64 0.97
CA GLN A 23 -22.27 -10.21 0.00
C GLN A 23 -21.59 -9.92 -1.35
N PRO A 24 -22.09 -10.49 -2.46
CA PRO A 24 -21.57 -10.14 -3.78
C PRO A 24 -21.91 -8.69 -4.11
N VAL A 25 -20.90 -7.94 -4.54
CA VAL A 25 -21.02 -6.57 -5.03
C VAL A 25 -20.46 -6.46 -6.43
N ASP A 26 -21.07 -5.58 -7.22
CA ASP A 26 -20.55 -5.20 -8.53
C ASP A 26 -20.23 -3.71 -8.52
N CYS A 27 -19.23 -3.33 -9.29
CA CYS A 27 -18.79 -1.95 -9.48
C CYS A 27 -18.70 -1.70 -10.98
N ALA A 28 -18.96 -0.47 -11.44
CA ALA A 28 -18.82 -0.17 -12.85
C ALA A 28 -17.36 -0.37 -13.33
N ILE A 29 -17.15 -0.74 -14.59
CA ILE A 29 -15.80 -0.80 -15.18
C ILE A 29 -15.24 0.61 -15.35
N LEU A 30 -16.06 1.52 -15.87
CA LEU A 30 -15.72 2.93 -16.02
C LEU A 30 -15.95 3.65 -14.69
N GLN A 31 -14.92 4.32 -14.20
CA GLN A 31 -14.90 5.05 -12.95
C GLN A 31 -14.50 6.51 -13.21
N PRO A 32 -14.99 7.49 -12.44
CA PRO A 32 -14.46 8.86 -12.49
C PRO A 32 -12.95 8.84 -12.20
N ALA A 33 -12.14 9.48 -13.03
CA ALA A 33 -10.69 9.43 -12.88
C ALA A 33 -10.21 10.32 -11.72
N GLU A 34 -10.74 11.55 -11.63
CA GLU A 34 -10.24 12.65 -10.80
C GLU A 34 -9.66 12.26 -9.43
N THR A 35 -10.48 12.32 -8.36
CA THR A 35 -10.01 12.08 -6.99
C THR A 35 -9.60 10.62 -6.79
N LEU A 36 -10.17 9.68 -7.56
CA LEU A 36 -9.89 8.26 -7.39
C LEU A 36 -8.45 7.92 -7.81
N LEU A 37 -7.92 8.49 -8.89
CA LEU A 37 -6.53 8.26 -9.32
C LEU A 37 -5.51 8.69 -8.26
N ASP A 38 -5.81 9.75 -7.49
CA ASP A 38 -4.93 10.18 -6.40
C ASP A 38 -4.88 9.17 -5.26
N LEU A 39 -5.97 8.41 -5.02
CA LEU A 39 -6.06 7.39 -3.98
C LEU A 39 -5.25 6.13 -4.29
N TYR A 40 -5.09 5.81 -5.57
CA TYR A 40 -4.34 4.62 -5.98
C TYR A 40 -2.81 4.78 -5.87
N GLY A 41 -2.34 6.01 -5.69
CA GLY A 41 -0.92 6.34 -5.70
C GLY A 41 -0.32 6.50 -7.09
N GLU A 42 0.92 7.01 -7.15
CA GLU A 42 1.50 7.40 -8.45
C GLU A 42 1.77 6.19 -9.36
N ASP A 43 2.10 5.01 -8.82
CA ASP A 43 2.41 3.83 -9.63
C ASP A 43 1.18 3.26 -10.37
N ILE A 44 0.02 3.22 -9.72
CA ILE A 44 -1.21 2.80 -10.39
C ILE A 44 -1.69 3.93 -11.30
N ARG A 45 -1.56 5.20 -10.89
CA ARG A 45 -1.92 6.34 -11.73
C ARG A 45 -1.19 6.33 -13.07
N THR A 46 0.11 6.05 -13.08
CA THR A 46 0.88 5.96 -14.34
C THR A 46 0.51 4.75 -15.18
N ARG A 47 -0.17 3.75 -14.61
CA ARG A 47 -0.59 2.53 -15.31
C ARG A 47 -2.10 2.44 -15.60
N ALA A 48 -2.90 3.38 -15.11
CA ALA A 48 -4.32 3.43 -15.37
C ALA A 48 -4.60 3.72 -16.85
N TYR A 49 -5.66 3.15 -17.40
CA TYR A 49 -6.21 3.54 -18.70
C TYR A 49 -7.20 4.67 -18.49
N VAL A 50 -6.88 5.86 -19.00
CA VAL A 50 -7.67 7.08 -18.83
C VAL A 50 -8.20 7.51 -20.19
N THR A 51 -9.45 7.98 -20.23
CA THR A 51 -10.10 8.56 -21.41
C THR A 51 -10.95 9.75 -20.99
N THR A 52 -11.46 10.49 -21.97
CA THR A 52 -12.33 11.64 -21.74
C THR A 52 -13.75 11.30 -22.19
N ASP A 53 -14.70 11.52 -21.29
CA ASP A 53 -16.12 11.52 -21.58
C ASP A 53 -16.59 12.98 -21.76
N PRO A 54 -17.35 13.31 -22.84
CA PRO A 54 -17.81 14.68 -23.09
C PRO A 54 -18.70 15.29 -21.99
N VAL A 55 -19.33 14.46 -21.15
CA VAL A 55 -20.27 14.87 -20.10
C VAL A 55 -19.66 14.66 -18.72
N GLN A 56 -19.02 13.52 -18.48
CA GLN A 56 -18.50 13.13 -17.17
C GLN A 56 -17.06 13.63 -16.91
N GLY A 57 -16.38 14.18 -17.93
CA GLY A 57 -15.00 14.62 -17.80
C GLY A 57 -14.01 13.48 -17.92
N GLU A 58 -12.96 13.48 -17.10
CA GLU A 58 -11.94 12.43 -17.15
C GLU A 58 -12.44 11.16 -16.45
N VAL A 59 -12.40 10.03 -17.17
CA VAL A 59 -12.82 8.72 -16.67
C VAL A 59 -11.71 7.69 -16.90
N MET A 60 -11.71 6.62 -16.12
CA MET A 60 -10.74 5.54 -16.21
C MET A 60 -11.40 4.17 -16.22
N LEU A 61 -10.74 3.20 -16.85
CA LEU A 61 -11.04 1.80 -16.59
C LEU A 61 -10.50 1.44 -15.20
N ARG A 62 -11.32 0.81 -14.35
CA ARG A 62 -10.93 0.47 -12.98
C ARG A 62 -9.62 -0.35 -12.96
N PRO A 63 -8.60 0.08 -12.18
CA PRO A 63 -7.38 -0.70 -12.02
C PRO A 63 -7.52 -1.76 -10.93
N ASP A 64 -8.46 -1.62 -9.98
CA ASP A 64 -8.88 -2.66 -9.05
C ASP A 64 -10.37 -2.51 -8.67
N PHE A 65 -10.83 -3.38 -7.78
CA PHE A 65 -12.16 -3.32 -7.17
C PHE A 65 -12.18 -2.65 -5.79
N THR A 66 -11.06 -2.63 -5.05
CA THR A 66 -11.02 -2.18 -3.66
C THR A 66 -11.47 -0.73 -3.53
N VAL A 67 -10.94 0.21 -4.33
CA VAL A 67 -11.34 1.63 -4.24
C VAL A 67 -12.83 1.84 -4.53
N PRO A 68 -13.43 1.30 -5.62
CA PRO A 68 -14.86 1.48 -5.85
C PRO A 68 -15.74 0.73 -4.85
N VAL A 69 -15.30 -0.40 -4.29
CA VAL A 69 -16.01 -1.08 -3.20
C VAL A 69 -15.99 -0.25 -1.92
N VAL A 70 -14.84 0.33 -1.56
CA VAL A 70 -14.75 1.26 -0.42
C VAL A 70 -15.65 2.47 -0.66
N GLN A 71 -15.64 3.07 -1.85
CA GLN A 71 -16.51 4.21 -2.18
C GLN A 71 -17.98 3.84 -1.98
N LYS A 72 -18.42 2.72 -2.56
CA LYS A 72 -19.79 2.22 -2.38
C LYS A 72 -20.14 1.98 -0.91
N HIS A 73 -19.24 1.38 -0.15
CA HIS A 73 -19.45 1.15 1.28
C HIS A 73 -19.56 2.46 2.07
N MET A 74 -18.70 3.44 1.80
CA MET A 74 -18.76 4.73 2.50
C MET A 74 -20.03 5.51 2.19
N ASP A 75 -20.61 5.33 1.00
CA ASP A 75 -21.85 5.98 0.59
C ASP A 75 -23.11 5.29 1.15
N GLU A 76 -23.15 3.96 1.17
CA GLU A 76 -24.40 3.20 1.39
C GLU A 76 -24.27 2.00 2.36
N GLY A 77 -23.05 1.67 2.80
CA GLY A 77 -22.72 0.44 3.51
C GLY A 77 -23.17 0.40 4.98
N ALA A 78 -23.48 -0.81 5.44
CA ALA A 78 -23.69 -1.12 6.85
C ALA A 78 -22.41 -1.63 7.51
N GLU A 79 -22.30 -1.49 8.83
CA GLU A 79 -21.17 -2.00 9.63
C GLU A 79 -21.67 -2.98 10.70
N PRO A 80 -21.07 -4.18 10.85
CA PRO A 80 -19.96 -4.72 10.06
C PRO A 80 -20.41 -5.22 8.67
N ALA A 81 -19.50 -5.21 7.69
CA ALA A 81 -19.77 -5.64 6.32
C ALA A 81 -18.67 -6.57 5.78
N ARG A 82 -19.09 -7.51 4.93
CA ARG A 82 -18.23 -8.41 4.16
C ARG A 82 -18.69 -8.38 2.72
N TYR A 83 -17.78 -8.08 1.79
CA TYR A 83 -18.08 -8.03 0.37
C TYR A 83 -17.19 -8.96 -0.43
N THR A 84 -17.74 -9.50 -1.52
CA THR A 84 -17.00 -10.29 -2.51
C THR A 84 -17.33 -9.80 -3.90
N TYR A 85 -16.40 -9.94 -4.83
CA TYR A 85 -16.57 -9.52 -6.22
C TYR A 85 -15.76 -10.42 -7.14
N ALA A 86 -16.16 -10.48 -8.41
CA ALA A 86 -15.39 -11.12 -9.46
C ALA A 86 -15.55 -10.36 -10.78
N GLY A 87 -14.45 -9.96 -11.41
CA GLY A 87 -14.52 -9.31 -12.72
C GLY A 87 -13.19 -8.84 -13.28
N GLU A 88 -13.25 -8.23 -14.47
CA GLU A 88 -12.09 -7.68 -15.18
C GLU A 88 -11.56 -6.40 -14.51
N VAL A 89 -10.23 -6.24 -14.51
CA VAL A 89 -9.53 -4.99 -14.17
C VAL A 89 -8.45 -4.70 -15.21
N PHE A 90 -8.06 -3.42 -15.30
CA PHE A 90 -7.22 -2.93 -16.40
C PHE A 90 -6.01 -2.16 -15.88
N ARG A 91 -4.79 -2.61 -16.23
CA ARG A 91 -3.53 -1.92 -15.90
C ARG A 91 -2.53 -2.05 -17.04
N ARG A 92 -1.93 -0.94 -17.47
CA ARG A 92 -0.78 -0.95 -18.39
C ARG A 92 0.39 -1.71 -17.76
N GLN A 93 1.14 -2.44 -18.58
CA GLN A 93 2.27 -3.26 -18.15
C GLN A 93 3.55 -2.78 -18.87
N GLU A 94 4.06 -1.61 -18.49
CA GLU A 94 5.20 -0.98 -19.18
C GLU A 94 6.51 -1.76 -18.99
N GLU A 95 6.80 -2.20 -17.77
CA GLU A 95 8.02 -2.96 -17.44
C GLU A 95 7.93 -4.44 -17.81
N HIS A 96 6.71 -4.95 -18.04
CA HIS A 96 6.40 -6.37 -18.19
C HIS A 96 5.37 -6.58 -19.31
N PRO A 97 5.69 -6.28 -20.58
CA PRO A 97 4.74 -6.32 -21.69
C PRO A 97 4.17 -7.72 -21.98
N GLU A 98 4.81 -8.77 -21.45
CA GLU A 98 4.31 -10.15 -21.47
C GLU A 98 3.08 -10.37 -20.58
N ARG A 99 2.84 -9.49 -19.60
CA ARG A 99 1.70 -9.60 -18.69
C ARG A 99 0.44 -9.07 -19.35
N ALA A 100 -0.68 -9.72 -19.05
CA ALA A 100 -1.98 -9.22 -19.47
C ALA A 100 -2.27 -7.84 -18.85
N ASN A 101 -2.74 -6.92 -19.69
CA ASN A 101 -3.20 -5.60 -19.27
C ASN A 101 -4.69 -5.60 -18.87
N GLU A 102 -5.45 -6.60 -19.31
CA GLU A 102 -6.79 -6.97 -18.86
C GLU A 102 -6.72 -8.33 -18.18
N TYR A 103 -7.19 -8.43 -16.93
CA TYR A 103 -7.18 -9.70 -16.19
C TYR A 103 -8.28 -9.75 -15.12
N PHE A 104 -8.61 -10.95 -14.67
CA PHE A 104 -9.65 -11.19 -13.66
C PHE A 104 -9.11 -11.09 -12.23
N GLN A 105 -9.89 -10.40 -11.40
CA GLN A 105 -9.73 -10.32 -9.97
C GLN A 105 -10.95 -10.89 -9.26
N VAL A 106 -10.71 -11.62 -8.17
CA VAL A 106 -11.74 -12.04 -7.22
C VAL A 106 -11.29 -11.61 -5.84
N GLY A 107 -12.10 -10.87 -5.10
CA GLY A 107 -11.68 -10.34 -3.80
C GLY A 107 -12.69 -10.54 -2.70
N TYR A 108 -12.22 -10.29 -1.49
CA TYR A 108 -12.97 -10.34 -0.25
C TYR A 108 -12.54 -9.15 0.59
N GLU A 109 -13.50 -8.33 1.01
CA GLU A 109 -13.27 -7.08 1.74
C GLU A 109 -14.08 -7.10 3.03
N VAL A 110 -13.47 -6.72 4.15
CA VAL A 110 -14.06 -6.67 5.49
C VAL A 110 -14.02 -5.24 6.00
N PHE A 111 -15.15 -4.76 6.48
CA PHE A 111 -15.35 -3.46 7.10
C PHE A 111 -15.87 -3.69 8.52
N ASP A 112 -14.99 -3.63 9.51
CA ASP A 112 -15.33 -3.99 10.89
C ASP A 112 -14.39 -3.28 11.89
N ARG A 113 -14.96 -2.38 12.70
CA ARG A 113 -14.21 -1.66 13.74
C ARG A 113 -14.02 -2.41 15.05
N THR A 114 -14.70 -3.54 15.26
CA THR A 114 -14.78 -4.17 16.59
C THR A 114 -13.46 -4.80 17.01
N ASP A 115 -12.83 -5.55 16.13
CA ASP A 115 -11.52 -6.17 16.35
C ASP A 115 -10.72 -6.18 15.03
N PRO A 116 -9.89 -5.15 14.79
CA PRO A 116 -9.07 -5.07 13.59
C PRO A 116 -8.09 -6.25 13.43
N ALA A 117 -7.58 -6.84 14.52
CA ALA A 117 -6.65 -7.96 14.43
C ALA A 117 -7.39 -9.25 14.02
N ALA A 118 -8.59 -9.47 14.55
CA ALA A 118 -9.45 -10.58 14.14
C ALA A 118 -9.92 -10.45 12.68
N ALA A 119 -10.21 -9.23 12.22
CA ALA A 119 -10.55 -8.97 10.81
C ALA A 119 -9.36 -9.24 9.87
N ASP A 120 -8.14 -8.83 10.25
CA ASP A 120 -6.93 -9.14 9.47
C ASP A 120 -6.70 -10.65 9.37
N ALA A 121 -6.85 -11.35 10.50
CA ALA A 121 -6.73 -12.80 10.56
C ALA A 121 -7.84 -13.50 9.75
N GLU A 122 -9.06 -12.96 9.72
CA GLU A 122 -10.16 -13.47 8.90
C GLU A 122 -9.80 -13.53 7.43
N VAL A 123 -9.40 -12.39 6.89
CA VAL A 123 -9.04 -12.25 5.48
C VAL A 123 -7.86 -13.17 5.15
N PHE A 124 -6.79 -13.12 5.94
CA PHE A 124 -5.60 -13.91 5.66
C PHE A 124 -5.90 -15.42 5.72
N ALA A 125 -6.60 -15.88 6.76
CA ALA A 125 -6.93 -17.30 6.93
C ALA A 125 -7.83 -17.81 5.80
N LEU A 126 -8.82 -17.00 5.36
CA LEU A 126 -9.67 -17.34 4.23
C LEU A 126 -8.86 -17.49 2.94
N PHE A 127 -7.96 -16.56 2.65
CA PHE A 127 -7.06 -16.65 1.49
C PHE A 127 -6.12 -17.84 1.58
N SER A 128 -5.52 -18.08 2.74
CA SER A 128 -4.62 -19.21 2.98
C SER A 128 -5.32 -20.55 2.73
N LYS A 129 -6.57 -20.69 3.20
CA LYS A 129 -7.41 -21.86 2.97
C LYS A 129 -7.79 -22.01 1.50
N THR A 130 -8.28 -20.95 0.85
CA THR A 130 -8.69 -20.97 -0.57
C THR A 130 -7.52 -21.29 -1.50
N LEU A 131 -6.30 -20.88 -1.15
CA LEU A 131 -5.08 -21.08 -1.93
C LEU A 131 -4.30 -22.33 -1.51
N GLN A 132 -4.82 -23.12 -0.59
CA GLN A 132 -4.21 -24.36 -0.16
C GLN A 132 -4.07 -25.33 -1.34
N GLY A 133 -2.91 -25.97 -1.46
CA GLY A 133 -2.61 -26.93 -2.53
C GLY A 133 -1.97 -26.36 -3.79
N TYR A 134 -1.93 -25.03 -3.97
CA TYR A 134 -1.28 -24.39 -5.12
C TYR A 134 0.25 -24.24 -4.98
N GLY A 135 0.84 -24.70 -3.87
CA GLY A 135 2.29 -24.61 -3.62
C GLY A 135 2.81 -23.17 -3.52
N LEU A 136 1.95 -22.24 -3.08
CA LEU A 136 2.30 -20.84 -2.88
C LEU A 136 2.98 -20.62 -1.53
N ARG A 137 3.91 -19.66 -1.49
CA ARG A 137 4.49 -19.17 -0.24
C ARG A 137 3.76 -17.90 0.18
N ALA A 138 3.26 -17.89 1.40
CA ALA A 138 2.71 -16.69 2.02
C ALA A 138 3.86 -15.81 2.55
N VAL A 139 3.66 -14.50 2.48
CA VAL A 139 4.51 -13.51 3.14
C VAL A 139 3.64 -12.39 3.68
N THR A 140 4.00 -11.84 4.83
CA THR A 140 3.30 -10.76 5.50
C THR A 140 4.22 -9.57 5.77
N GLY A 141 3.63 -8.41 6.05
CA GLY A 141 4.33 -7.21 6.48
C GLY A 141 3.37 -6.26 7.18
N ASP A 142 3.89 -5.12 7.62
CA ASP A 142 3.08 -4.09 8.29
C ASP A 142 3.65 -2.69 8.00
N ILE A 143 2.93 -1.93 7.16
CA ILE A 143 3.29 -0.56 6.80
C ILE A 143 3.16 0.39 8.01
N GLY A 144 2.30 0.05 8.97
CA GLY A 144 2.10 0.82 10.19
C GLY A 144 3.34 0.88 11.06
N ILE A 145 4.20 -0.15 11.05
CA ILE A 145 5.45 -0.17 11.82
C ILE A 145 6.45 0.85 11.25
N LEU A 146 6.67 0.84 9.93
CA LEU A 146 7.56 1.82 9.30
C LEU A 146 7.00 3.24 9.40
N THR A 147 5.68 3.40 9.31
CA THR A 147 5.02 4.70 9.50
C THR A 147 5.25 5.25 10.91
N ALA A 148 5.11 4.40 11.93
CA ALA A 148 5.40 4.76 13.32
C ALA A 148 6.88 5.09 13.53
N ALA A 149 7.78 4.35 12.88
CA ALA A 149 9.21 4.60 12.94
C ALA A 149 9.58 5.99 12.38
N VAL A 150 9.00 6.36 11.23
CA VAL A 150 9.18 7.70 10.64
C VAL A 150 8.58 8.79 11.53
N ALA A 151 7.42 8.53 12.15
CA ALA A 151 6.78 9.46 13.08
C ALA A 151 7.66 9.75 14.31
N GLY A 152 8.43 8.75 14.76
CA GLY A 152 9.37 8.86 15.89
C GLY A 152 10.69 9.56 15.60
N LEU A 153 10.97 9.95 14.34
CA LEU A 153 12.22 10.65 14.01
C LEU A 153 12.25 12.07 14.59
N GLU A 154 13.36 12.40 15.27
CA GLU A 154 13.64 13.73 15.80
C GLU A 154 14.09 14.68 14.70
N THR A 155 13.10 15.17 13.95
CA THR A 155 13.28 16.09 12.82
C THR A 155 12.03 16.94 12.66
N SER A 156 11.97 17.83 11.68
CA SER A 156 10.78 18.64 11.42
C SER A 156 9.62 17.79 10.93
N GLU A 157 8.41 18.28 11.17
CA GLU A 157 7.18 17.69 10.62
C GLU A 157 7.26 17.59 9.09
N ARG A 158 7.87 18.58 8.42
CA ARG A 158 8.06 18.58 6.98
C ARG A 158 8.95 17.44 6.49
N ARG A 159 10.04 17.11 7.19
CA ARG A 159 10.90 15.98 6.85
C ARG A 159 10.21 14.64 7.14
N ARG A 160 9.51 14.51 8.28
CA ARG A 160 8.66 13.33 8.56
C ARG A 160 7.61 13.12 7.47
N ALA A 161 6.84 14.15 7.12
CA ALA A 161 5.83 14.08 6.06
C ALA A 161 6.44 13.72 4.69
N ALA A 162 7.63 14.24 4.37
CA ALA A 162 8.34 13.87 3.15
C ALA A 162 8.77 12.39 3.15
N LEU A 163 9.26 11.86 4.27
CA LEU A 163 9.62 10.44 4.40
C LEU A 163 8.37 9.55 4.32
N THR A 164 7.30 9.89 5.05
CA THR A 164 6.02 9.16 5.05
C THR A 164 5.45 9.04 3.64
N ARG A 165 5.43 10.14 2.87
CA ARG A 165 4.96 10.14 1.46
C ARG A 165 5.72 9.14 0.58
N HIS A 166 6.97 8.83 0.91
CA HIS A 166 7.81 7.95 0.11
C HIS A 166 8.00 6.56 0.72
N ILE A 167 7.22 6.17 1.74
CA ILE A 167 7.25 4.81 2.31
C ILE A 167 7.11 3.75 1.20
N TRP A 168 6.14 3.90 0.31
CA TRP A 168 5.91 3.01 -0.85
C TRP A 168 6.88 3.21 -2.02
N ARG A 169 7.98 3.95 -1.80
CA ARG A 169 9.01 4.23 -2.82
C ARG A 169 10.40 4.04 -2.25
N PRO A 170 10.86 2.79 -2.08
CA PRO A 170 12.09 2.48 -1.34
C PRO A 170 13.31 3.29 -1.81
N ARG A 171 13.48 3.49 -3.12
CA ARG A 171 14.58 4.30 -3.68
C ARG A 171 14.48 5.77 -3.28
N ARG A 172 13.29 6.39 -3.40
CA ARG A 172 13.07 7.80 -3.02
C ARG A 172 13.17 7.98 -1.50
N PHE A 173 12.63 7.06 -0.72
CA PHE A 173 12.75 7.04 0.73
C PHE A 173 14.20 7.03 1.18
N ARG A 174 15.01 6.11 0.64
CA ARG A 174 16.44 6.00 0.96
C ARG A 174 17.20 7.26 0.57
N ASN A 175 16.98 7.79 -0.62
CA ASN A 175 17.60 9.05 -1.06
C ASN A 175 17.27 10.22 -0.13
N LEU A 176 16.04 10.30 0.39
CA LEU A 176 15.66 11.32 1.36
C LEU A 176 16.33 11.11 2.71
N LEU A 177 16.36 9.88 3.21
CA LEU A 177 17.05 9.54 4.46
C LEU A 177 18.55 9.87 4.39
N ASP A 178 19.20 9.53 3.27
CA ASP A 178 20.61 9.85 3.03
C ASP A 178 20.86 11.36 2.90
N ARG A 179 19.92 12.10 2.32
CA ARG A 179 19.99 13.57 2.25
C ARG A 179 19.83 14.20 3.63
N PHE A 180 18.83 13.78 4.41
CA PHE A 180 18.54 14.34 5.74
C PHE A 180 19.59 13.97 6.79
N SER A 181 20.29 12.84 6.61
CA SER A 181 21.45 12.47 7.43
C SER A 181 22.77 13.11 6.95
N GLY A 182 22.75 13.80 5.81
CA GLY A 182 23.94 14.41 5.21
C GLY A 182 24.95 13.41 4.64
N LYS A 183 24.53 12.17 4.37
CA LYS A 183 25.33 11.18 3.61
C LYS A 183 25.48 11.60 2.15
N LEU A 184 24.46 12.22 1.57
CA LEU A 184 24.50 12.76 0.20
C LEU A 184 24.86 14.26 0.18
N PRO A 185 25.74 14.71 -0.74
CA PRO A 185 26.02 16.13 -0.91
C PRO A 185 24.81 16.88 -1.44
N VAL A 186 24.68 18.15 -1.07
CA VAL A 186 23.65 19.04 -1.63
C VAL A 186 23.97 19.30 -3.11
N PRO A 187 23.03 19.07 -4.04
CA PRO A 187 23.26 19.37 -5.46
C PRO A 187 23.61 20.85 -5.68
N ALA A 188 24.57 21.13 -6.58
CA ALA A 188 25.05 22.49 -6.84
C ALA A 188 23.92 23.47 -7.24
N THR A 189 22.94 23.00 -8.02
CA THR A 189 21.76 23.79 -8.40
C THR A 189 20.90 24.18 -7.21
N ARG A 190 20.75 23.28 -6.23
CA ARG A 190 20.04 23.57 -4.97
C ARG A 190 20.83 24.53 -4.10
N ALA A 191 22.15 24.34 -3.99
CA ALA A 191 23.01 25.24 -3.22
C ALA A 191 22.95 26.68 -3.78
N ALA A 192 22.99 26.84 -5.11
CA ALA A 192 22.84 28.14 -5.77
C ALA A 192 21.46 28.77 -5.49
N LEU A 193 20.37 28.00 -5.58
CA LEU A 193 19.02 28.48 -5.27
C LEU A 193 18.89 28.97 -3.83
N LEU A 194 19.48 28.25 -2.87
CA LEU A 194 19.42 28.60 -1.45
C LEU A 194 20.26 29.84 -1.12
N ALA A 195 21.37 30.05 -1.83
CA ALA A 195 22.28 31.18 -1.64
C ALA A 195 21.80 32.47 -2.31
N ASP A 196 20.98 32.40 -3.37
CA ASP A 196 20.43 33.59 -4.02
C ASP A 196 19.32 34.20 -3.15
N ALA A 197 19.50 35.48 -2.76
CA ALA A 197 18.54 36.21 -1.93
C ALA A 197 17.21 36.48 -2.66
N ASN A 198 17.24 36.64 -3.99
CA ASN A 198 16.06 36.90 -4.80
C ASN A 198 16.05 36.08 -6.10
N PRO A 199 15.80 34.75 -6.02
CA PRO A 199 15.77 33.89 -7.19
C PRO A 199 14.70 34.28 -8.22
N MET A 200 13.61 34.92 -7.76
CA MET A 200 12.49 35.32 -8.61
C MET A 200 12.85 36.49 -9.53
N ALA A 201 13.77 37.38 -9.16
CA ALA A 201 14.21 38.47 -10.04
C ALA A 201 14.88 37.99 -11.34
N LYS A 202 15.38 36.75 -11.35
CA LYS A 202 15.98 36.11 -12.52
C LYS A 202 15.11 34.99 -13.08
N ALA A 203 13.92 34.79 -12.52
CA ALA A 203 12.97 33.82 -13.05
C ALA A 203 12.47 34.36 -14.40
N GLY A 204 12.52 33.51 -15.43
CA GLY A 204 11.99 33.83 -16.75
C GLY A 204 10.46 33.94 -16.74
N PRO A 205 9.79 33.77 -17.89
CA PRO A 205 8.34 33.81 -17.93
C PRO A 205 7.74 32.76 -16.97
N MET A 206 6.68 33.15 -16.27
CA MET A 206 5.94 32.26 -15.37
C MET A 206 5.17 31.22 -16.17
N ILE A 207 5.65 29.97 -16.13
CA ILE A 207 5.05 28.83 -16.83
C ILE A 207 4.57 27.82 -15.78
N GLY A 208 3.30 27.42 -15.85
CA GLY A 208 2.69 26.43 -14.98
C GLY A 208 1.56 26.99 -14.11
N LEU A 209 1.08 26.16 -13.17
CA LEU A 209 -0.10 26.47 -12.35
C LEU A 209 0.23 27.18 -11.03
N ARG A 210 1.51 27.29 -10.67
CA ARG A 210 1.93 27.89 -9.39
C ARG A 210 2.09 29.39 -9.51
N GLY A 211 1.51 30.12 -8.57
CA GLY A 211 1.74 31.56 -8.42
C GLY A 211 3.14 31.88 -7.88
N GLU A 212 3.56 33.14 -8.04
CA GLU A 212 4.86 33.61 -7.54
C GLU A 212 4.98 33.45 -6.01
N ASP A 213 3.92 33.76 -5.26
CA ASP A 213 3.93 33.65 -3.80
C ASP A 213 4.09 32.18 -3.34
N GLU A 214 3.39 31.24 -4.00
CA GLU A 214 3.58 29.81 -3.72
C GLU A 214 5.04 29.36 -3.97
N ILE A 215 5.68 29.91 -5.00
CA ILE A 215 7.09 29.59 -5.30
C ILE A 215 8.00 30.17 -4.21
N LYS A 216 7.77 31.42 -3.78
CA LYS A 216 8.54 32.06 -2.68
C LYS A 216 8.41 31.26 -1.39
N ASP A 217 7.20 30.87 -1.00
CA ASP A 217 6.95 30.07 0.20
C ASP A 217 7.69 28.73 0.14
N ARG A 218 7.72 28.09 -1.03
CA ARG A 218 8.47 26.85 -1.22
C ARG A 218 9.98 27.06 -1.09
N ILE A 219 10.53 28.14 -1.65
CA ILE A 219 11.96 28.48 -1.53
C ILE A 219 12.32 28.72 -0.06
N GLU A 220 11.50 29.49 0.66
CA GLU A 220 11.76 29.77 2.08
C GLU A 220 11.73 28.49 2.90
N ALA A 221 10.75 27.61 2.66
CA ALA A 221 10.71 26.32 3.32
C ALA A 221 11.87 25.38 2.95
N LEU A 222 12.54 25.58 1.80
CA LEU A 222 13.79 24.88 1.48
C LEU A 222 15.00 25.47 2.22
N ARG A 223 15.00 26.78 2.49
CA ARG A 223 16.02 27.46 3.31
C ARG A 223 15.91 27.04 4.77
N GLU A 224 14.70 26.97 5.31
CA GLU A 224 14.46 26.46 6.67
C GLU A 224 14.91 24.99 6.82
N ASP A 225 14.55 24.13 5.86
CA ASP A 225 15.01 22.72 5.82
C ASP A 225 16.54 22.58 5.77
N ALA A 226 17.24 23.54 5.14
CA ALA A 226 18.69 23.55 5.06
C ALA A 226 19.39 23.98 6.37
N LYS A 227 18.70 24.76 7.21
CA LYS A 227 19.19 25.15 8.55
C LYS A 227 18.96 24.06 9.59
N GLU A 228 18.03 23.15 9.33
CA GLU A 228 17.66 22.10 10.28
C GLU A 228 18.81 21.09 10.49
N PRO A 229 19.08 20.69 11.76
CA PRO A 229 20.08 19.68 12.08
C PRO A 229 19.93 18.40 11.25
N LYS A 230 21.03 17.70 11.02
CA LYS A 230 21.02 16.40 10.33
C LYS A 230 20.39 15.36 11.23
N LEU A 231 19.69 14.38 10.62
CA LEU A 231 19.28 13.18 11.34
C LEU A 231 20.51 12.48 11.94
N SER A 232 20.37 12.00 13.17
CA SER A 232 21.44 11.29 13.85
C SER A 232 21.79 9.97 13.14
N ARG A 233 23.04 9.53 13.28
CA ARG A 233 23.47 8.24 12.70
C ARG A 233 22.69 7.07 13.30
N ASP A 234 22.35 7.16 14.58
CA ASP A 234 21.65 6.11 15.31
C ASP A 234 20.20 5.98 14.82
N GLN A 235 19.48 7.08 14.62
CA GLN A 235 18.13 7.04 14.03
C GLN A 235 18.12 6.45 12.62
N VAL A 236 19.12 6.78 11.79
CA VAL A 236 19.25 6.21 10.45
C VAL A 236 19.53 4.71 10.54
N ALA A 237 20.40 4.29 11.46
CA ALA A 237 20.72 2.88 11.68
C ALA A 237 19.50 2.09 12.18
N LEU A 238 18.66 2.66 13.05
CA LEU A 238 17.42 2.04 13.52
C LEU A 238 16.41 1.83 12.38
N ILE A 239 16.22 2.84 11.51
CA ILE A 239 15.38 2.68 10.31
C ILE A 239 15.96 1.61 9.38
N GLU A 240 17.27 1.60 9.16
CA GLU A 240 17.92 0.58 8.32
C GLU A 240 17.83 -0.83 8.93
N ALA A 241 17.91 -0.97 10.25
CA ALA A 241 17.73 -2.23 10.97
C ALA A 241 16.29 -2.73 10.84
N LEU A 242 15.30 -1.86 11.09
CA LEU A 242 13.88 -2.16 10.90
C LEU A 242 13.60 -2.67 9.49
N LEU A 243 14.14 -2.01 8.46
CA LEU A 243 13.93 -2.40 7.07
C LEU A 243 14.60 -3.72 6.67
N LYS A 244 15.48 -4.27 7.50
CA LYS A 244 16.12 -5.57 7.29
C LYS A 244 15.42 -6.72 8.00
N VAL A 245 14.42 -6.45 8.85
CA VAL A 245 13.65 -7.50 9.53
C VAL A 245 12.91 -8.35 8.50
N SER A 246 13.32 -9.61 8.38
CA SER A 246 12.78 -10.61 7.46
C SER A 246 13.00 -12.00 8.07
N GLU A 247 11.97 -12.52 8.74
CA GLU A 247 12.02 -13.80 9.46
C GLU A 247 10.62 -14.42 9.60
N ALA A 248 10.49 -15.60 10.21
CA ALA A 248 9.18 -16.09 10.65
C ALA A 248 8.59 -15.16 11.73
N CYS A 249 7.25 -15.07 11.80
CA CYS A 249 6.54 -14.09 12.64
C CYS A 249 7.05 -14.00 14.09
N PRO A 250 7.29 -15.10 14.84
CA PRO A 250 7.76 -15.01 16.22
C PRO A 250 9.15 -14.36 16.33
N PHE A 251 10.09 -14.75 15.49
CA PHE A 251 11.45 -14.19 15.49
C PHE A 251 11.48 -12.74 15.00
N ALA A 252 10.64 -12.41 14.01
CA ALA A 252 10.47 -11.04 13.58
C ALA A 252 9.90 -10.17 14.70
N LEU A 253 8.93 -10.68 15.47
CA LEU A 253 8.34 -9.98 16.61
C LEU A 253 9.38 -9.70 17.71
N GLU A 254 10.24 -10.67 18.03
CA GLU A 254 11.36 -10.48 18.96
C GLU A 254 12.32 -9.37 18.48
N GLN A 255 12.77 -9.44 17.23
CA GLN A 255 13.65 -8.40 16.66
C GLN A 255 12.99 -7.01 16.67
N LEU A 256 11.69 -6.93 16.39
CA LEU A 256 10.95 -5.68 16.42
C LEU A 256 10.81 -5.12 17.84
N ARG A 257 10.64 -5.97 18.85
CA ARG A 257 10.61 -5.57 20.26
C ARG A 257 11.97 -5.05 20.71
N ASP A 258 13.06 -5.67 20.28
CA ASP A 258 14.42 -5.19 20.55
C ASP A 258 14.64 -3.81 19.93
N ILE A 259 14.26 -3.61 18.66
CA ILE A 259 14.34 -2.30 18.00
C ILE A 259 13.46 -1.26 18.73
N ALA A 260 12.30 -1.66 19.26
CA ALA A 260 11.40 -0.76 19.97
C ALA A 260 12.01 -0.19 21.28
N VAL A 261 13.04 -0.84 21.85
CA VAL A 261 13.76 -0.30 23.01
C VAL A 261 14.42 1.05 22.69
N ASP A 262 15.11 1.11 21.55
CA ASP A 262 15.81 2.31 21.08
C ASP A 262 14.94 3.19 20.16
N LEU A 263 13.81 2.68 19.68
CA LEU A 263 12.81 3.41 18.91
C LEU A 263 11.39 3.23 19.49
N PRO A 264 11.08 3.81 20.68
CA PRO A 264 9.82 3.56 21.37
C PRO A 264 8.56 3.89 20.57
N ALA A 265 8.68 4.77 19.56
CA ALA A 265 7.58 5.14 18.68
C ALA A 265 6.93 3.96 17.94
N ILE A 266 7.65 2.83 17.74
CA ILE A 266 7.07 1.65 17.07
C ILE A 266 6.31 0.72 18.02
N SER A 267 6.41 0.89 19.33
CA SER A 267 5.93 -0.10 20.33
C SER A 267 4.47 -0.49 20.12
N GLU A 268 3.58 0.49 19.95
CA GLU A 268 2.15 0.24 19.69
C GLU A 268 1.90 -0.48 18.35
N ALA A 269 2.72 -0.22 17.33
CA ALA A 269 2.63 -0.94 16.06
C ALA A 269 3.11 -2.39 16.19
N VAL A 270 4.17 -2.62 16.97
CA VAL A 270 4.69 -3.96 17.27
C VAL A 270 3.68 -4.78 18.09
N GLU A 271 3.01 -4.18 19.07
CA GLU A 271 1.96 -4.87 19.84
C GLU A 271 0.66 -5.10 19.03
N ARG A 272 0.39 -4.27 18.01
CA ARG A 272 -0.65 -4.59 17.02
C ARG A 272 -0.26 -5.80 16.16
N PHE A 273 1.01 -5.92 15.77
CA PHE A 273 1.50 -7.10 15.06
C PHE A 273 1.42 -8.36 15.93
N ALA A 274 1.81 -8.29 17.22
CA ALA A 274 1.67 -9.40 18.16
C ALA A 274 0.22 -9.90 18.28
N ARG A 275 -0.74 -9.00 18.52
CA ARG A 275 -2.17 -9.34 18.58
C ARG A 275 -2.68 -9.98 17.28
N ARG A 276 -2.13 -9.58 16.13
CA ARG A 276 -2.45 -10.17 14.83
C ARG A 276 -1.94 -11.62 14.72
N CYS A 277 -0.74 -11.90 15.23
CA CYS A 277 -0.22 -13.27 15.32
C CYS A 277 -1.15 -14.15 16.17
N ASP A 278 -1.56 -13.67 17.35
CA ASP A 278 -2.50 -14.40 18.22
C ASP A 278 -3.83 -14.68 17.50
N ALA A 279 -4.37 -13.69 16.78
CA ALA A 279 -5.61 -13.83 16.02
C ALA A 279 -5.47 -14.79 14.82
N LEU A 280 -4.30 -14.83 14.17
CA LEU A 280 -3.98 -15.76 13.10
C LEU A 280 -3.90 -17.20 13.62
N GLU A 281 -3.19 -17.43 14.73
CA GLU A 281 -3.11 -18.73 15.39
C GLU A 281 -4.50 -19.23 15.81
N ALA A 282 -5.34 -18.34 16.38
CA ALA A 282 -6.71 -18.66 16.75
C ALA A 282 -7.59 -19.11 15.56
N ARG A 283 -7.20 -18.75 14.33
CA ARG A 283 -7.85 -19.19 13.08
C ARG A 283 -7.13 -20.36 12.39
N GLY A 284 -6.17 -20.99 13.07
CA GLY A 284 -5.45 -22.17 12.59
C GLY A 284 -4.35 -21.88 11.57
N VAL A 285 -3.88 -20.64 11.48
CA VAL A 285 -2.70 -20.28 10.67
C VAL A 285 -1.45 -20.62 11.47
N ASP A 286 -0.54 -21.37 10.86
CA ASP A 286 0.77 -21.66 11.46
C ASP A 286 1.70 -20.45 11.36
N VAL A 287 1.69 -19.60 12.40
CA VAL A 287 2.54 -18.41 12.45
C VAL A 287 4.03 -18.75 12.65
N GLN A 288 4.35 -19.96 13.12
CA GLN A 288 5.74 -20.38 13.36
C GLN A 288 6.53 -20.49 12.06
N THR A 289 5.84 -20.71 10.94
CA THR A 289 6.44 -20.78 9.60
C THR A 289 6.01 -19.62 8.68
N LEU A 290 5.09 -18.78 9.14
CA LEU A 290 4.62 -17.62 8.38
C LEU A 290 5.70 -16.54 8.31
N GLY A 291 6.13 -16.21 7.09
CA GLY A 291 7.12 -15.18 6.87
C GLY A 291 6.58 -13.77 7.14
N PHE A 292 7.37 -12.96 7.83
CA PHE A 292 7.18 -11.53 8.01
C PHE A 292 8.38 -10.76 7.46
N GLU A 293 8.10 -9.72 6.69
CA GLU A 293 9.08 -8.83 6.10
C GLU A 293 8.66 -7.38 6.36
N ALA A 294 9.41 -6.62 7.16
CA ALA A 294 9.08 -5.23 7.49
C ALA A 294 9.08 -4.31 6.25
N SER A 295 9.79 -4.70 5.18
CA SER A 295 9.80 -4.00 3.91
C SER A 295 8.69 -4.44 2.94
N TYR A 296 7.93 -5.49 3.25
CA TYR A 296 6.87 -5.98 2.38
C TYR A 296 5.69 -4.98 2.28
N GLY A 297 5.02 -4.96 1.13
CA GLY A 297 3.93 -4.02 0.82
C GLY A 297 4.38 -2.64 0.32
N ARG A 298 5.65 -2.28 0.47
CA ARG A 298 6.19 -0.98 0.02
C ARG A 298 6.23 -0.80 -1.51
N THR A 299 5.83 -1.78 -2.30
CA THR A 299 5.80 -1.71 -3.77
C THR A 299 4.55 -2.35 -4.38
N SER A 300 3.56 -2.75 -3.57
CA SER A 300 2.35 -3.41 -4.06
C SER A 300 1.24 -2.40 -4.35
N MET A 301 0.86 -1.62 -3.33
CA MET A 301 -0.22 -0.64 -3.41
C MET A 301 -0.03 0.48 -2.39
N GLU A 302 -0.16 1.75 -2.82
CA GLU A 302 0.15 2.91 -1.97
C GLU A 302 -0.96 3.24 -0.95
N TYR A 303 -2.13 2.60 -1.01
CA TYR A 303 -3.23 2.84 -0.07
C TYR A 303 -3.21 1.95 1.19
N TYR A 304 -2.34 0.93 1.26
CA TYR A 304 -2.25 0.10 2.47
C TYR A 304 -1.46 0.79 3.56
N ASP A 305 -2.02 0.91 4.76
CA ASP A 305 -1.47 1.67 5.89
C ASP A 305 -1.21 0.85 7.16
N GLY A 306 -1.45 -0.47 7.10
CA GLY A 306 -1.21 -1.41 8.20
C GLY A 306 -0.74 -2.77 7.70
N PHE A 307 -1.40 -3.83 8.17
CA PHE A 307 -1.14 -5.22 7.75
C PHE A 307 -1.18 -5.36 6.23
N VAL A 308 -0.23 -6.10 5.67
CA VAL A 308 -0.18 -6.47 4.25
C VAL A 308 0.23 -7.93 4.11
N PHE A 309 -0.26 -8.60 3.08
CA PHE A 309 0.11 -9.97 2.80
C PHE A 309 0.12 -10.26 1.30
N GLY A 310 0.79 -11.35 0.92
CA GLY A 310 0.65 -11.92 -0.41
C GLY A 310 1.09 -13.36 -0.51
N PHE A 311 0.64 -13.99 -1.59
CA PHE A 311 0.88 -15.38 -1.92
C PHE A 311 1.63 -15.42 -3.24
N VAL A 312 2.89 -15.82 -3.19
CA VAL A 312 3.80 -15.86 -4.35
C VAL A 312 4.07 -17.29 -4.77
N ALA A 313 4.27 -17.53 -6.06
CA ALA A 313 4.63 -18.84 -6.60
C ALA A 313 6.17 -19.01 -6.57
N PRO A 314 6.76 -19.80 -5.66
CA PRO A 314 8.22 -19.85 -5.51
C PRO A 314 8.95 -20.36 -6.75
N LYS A 315 8.26 -21.19 -7.55
CA LYS A 315 8.77 -21.75 -8.81
C LYS A 315 8.65 -20.79 -10.00
N ARG A 316 7.97 -19.64 -9.83
CA ARG A 316 7.74 -18.61 -10.86
C ARG A 316 8.05 -17.21 -10.29
N PRO A 317 9.32 -16.89 -9.99
CA PRO A 317 9.70 -15.59 -9.45
C PRO A 317 9.46 -14.43 -10.43
N ASP A 318 9.26 -14.73 -11.73
CA ASP A 318 8.87 -13.80 -12.78
C ASP A 318 7.41 -13.32 -12.65
N TRP A 319 6.58 -14.07 -11.92
CA TRP A 319 5.18 -13.75 -11.74
C TRP A 319 4.95 -12.67 -10.70
N PRO A 320 3.89 -11.86 -10.87
CA PRO A 320 3.36 -11.10 -9.76
C PRO A 320 2.74 -12.05 -8.72
N SER A 321 2.44 -11.52 -7.53
CA SER A 321 1.71 -12.29 -6.50
C SER A 321 0.40 -12.84 -7.06
N VAL A 322 0.13 -14.11 -6.78
CA VAL A 322 -1.10 -14.82 -7.15
C VAL A 322 -2.29 -14.25 -6.38
N ALA A 323 -2.06 -13.92 -5.13
CA ALA A 323 -2.98 -13.15 -4.31
C ALA A 323 -2.23 -12.14 -3.45
N SER A 324 -2.90 -11.05 -3.10
CA SER A 324 -2.34 -10.00 -2.24
C SER A 324 -3.47 -9.24 -1.56
N GLY A 325 -3.21 -8.70 -0.38
CA GLY A 325 -4.17 -7.91 0.37
C GLY A 325 -3.50 -7.11 1.47
N GLY A 326 -4.32 -6.42 2.24
CA GLY A 326 -3.89 -5.61 3.37
C GLY A 326 -4.99 -4.69 3.91
N ARG A 327 -4.62 -3.96 4.95
CA ARG A 327 -5.44 -2.98 5.66
C ARG A 327 -5.28 -1.59 5.05
N TYR A 328 -6.37 -0.86 4.92
CA TYR A 328 -6.44 0.43 4.21
C TYR A 328 -7.40 1.42 4.90
N ASP A 329 -7.19 1.66 6.19
CA ASP A 329 -8.09 2.48 7.01
C ASP A 329 -8.13 3.95 6.51
N ALA A 330 -6.96 4.50 6.12
CA ALA A 330 -6.82 5.84 5.57
C ALA A 330 -7.61 6.05 4.27
N LEU A 331 -7.72 5.02 3.42
CA LEU A 331 -8.51 5.08 2.20
C LEU A 331 -9.99 5.29 2.53
N THR A 332 -10.51 4.57 3.54
CA THR A 332 -11.90 4.75 4.00
C THR A 332 -12.14 6.15 4.52
N ARG A 333 -11.18 6.73 5.27
CA ARG A 333 -11.29 8.09 5.81
C ARG A 333 -11.38 9.13 4.70
N GLN A 334 -10.58 8.97 3.64
CA GLN A 334 -10.55 9.90 2.53
C GLN A 334 -11.84 9.84 1.70
N LEU A 335 -12.31 8.62 1.38
CA LEU A 335 -13.57 8.43 0.64
C LEU A 335 -14.82 8.77 1.49
N GLY A 336 -14.76 8.53 2.80
CA GLY A 336 -15.80 8.85 3.76
C GLY A 336 -15.91 10.33 4.12
N LYS A 337 -15.11 11.20 3.49
CA LYS A 337 -15.05 12.65 3.75
C LYS A 337 -14.85 12.96 5.24
N GLY A 338 -13.94 12.23 5.87
CA GLY A 338 -13.61 12.34 7.30
C GLY A 338 -14.27 11.29 8.19
N ARG A 339 -15.33 10.61 7.73
CA ARG A 339 -15.82 9.37 8.39
C ARG A 339 -14.87 8.23 8.06
N GLU A 340 -14.60 7.38 9.03
CA GLU A 340 -13.66 6.26 8.91
C GLU A 340 -14.26 4.97 9.45
N ILE A 341 -13.88 3.87 8.80
CA ILE A 341 -14.14 2.51 9.25
C ILE A 341 -12.88 1.67 8.99
N PRO A 342 -12.36 0.94 9.99
CA PRO A 342 -11.25 0.03 9.76
C PRO A 342 -11.62 -1.01 8.70
N ALA A 343 -10.76 -1.19 7.71
CA ALA A 343 -11.03 -2.05 6.58
C ALA A 343 -9.79 -2.83 6.13
N VAL A 344 -10.02 -4.10 5.78
CA VAL A 344 -8.99 -5.02 5.31
C VAL A 344 -9.60 -5.94 4.27
N GLY A 345 -8.81 -6.29 3.28
CA GLY A 345 -9.19 -7.34 2.35
C GLY A 345 -8.10 -7.66 1.37
N GLY A 346 -8.46 -8.31 0.28
CA GLY A 346 -7.48 -8.77 -0.69
C GLY A 346 -8.10 -9.29 -1.96
N VAL A 347 -7.22 -9.70 -2.87
CA VAL A 347 -7.59 -10.14 -4.20
C VAL A 347 -6.78 -11.35 -4.66
N ILE A 348 -7.45 -12.28 -5.33
CA ILE A 348 -6.90 -13.45 -6.02
C ILE A 348 -6.96 -13.19 -7.53
N ARG A 349 -5.86 -13.45 -8.23
CA ARG A 349 -5.78 -13.39 -9.70
C ARG A 349 -6.13 -14.75 -10.27
N ALA A 350 -7.40 -14.97 -10.60
CA ALA A 350 -7.92 -16.26 -11.04
C ALA A 350 -7.13 -16.86 -12.23
N GLY A 351 -6.65 -16.02 -13.16
CA GLY A 351 -5.84 -16.46 -14.30
C GLY A 351 -4.53 -17.15 -13.90
N LEU A 352 -3.88 -16.69 -12.83
CA LEU A 352 -2.64 -17.30 -12.36
C LEU A 352 -2.88 -18.66 -11.71
N LEU A 353 -4.04 -18.85 -11.05
CA LEU A 353 -4.42 -20.17 -10.54
C LEU A 353 -4.69 -21.16 -11.67
N VAL A 354 -5.39 -20.74 -12.73
CA VAL A 354 -5.60 -21.58 -13.92
C VAL A 354 -4.28 -21.95 -14.59
N GLU A 355 -3.25 -21.10 -14.50
CA GLU A 355 -1.92 -21.41 -15.01
C GLU A 355 -1.15 -22.39 -14.12
N LEU A 356 -1.34 -22.36 -12.80
CA LEU A 356 -0.74 -23.31 -11.85
C LEU A 356 -1.37 -24.72 -11.88
N GLU A 357 -2.60 -24.85 -12.37
CA GLU A 357 -3.30 -26.13 -12.52
C GLU A 357 -2.84 -26.94 -13.74
N ARG A 358 -1.94 -26.37 -14.54
CA ARG A 358 -1.33 -26.99 -15.71
C ARG A 358 0.01 -27.59 -15.32
#